data_AF-A0A660TUE2-F1
#
_entry.id   AF-A0A660TUE2-F1
#
_cell.length_a   1.000
_cell.length_b   1.000
_cell.length_c   1.000
_cell.angle_alpha   90.00
_cell.angle_beta   90.00
_cell.angle_gamma   90.00
#
_symmetry.space_group_name_H-M   'P 1'
#
loop_
_entity.id
_entity.type
_entity.pdbx_description
1 polymer ?
#
loop_
_entity_poly.entity_id
_entity_poly.type
_entity_poly.pdbx_seq_one_letter_code
_entity_poly.pdbx_strand_id
1 'polypeptide(L)' 'SESVMEGIFIRAPRIPADGVGSGVEVLCSYDGFPVLVRQNNIVGAAFHPELTGDNRLHEWFLRDIITTY' A
#
# COMPACT_ATOMS: atom_id res chain seq x y z
N SER A 1 16.59 5.46 -1.58
CA SER A 1 16.77 4.04 -1.95
C SER A 1 15.47 3.34 -1.66
N GLU A 2 15.04 2.43 -2.52
CA GLU A 2 13.93 1.54 -2.17
C GLU A 2 14.33 0.73 -0.94
N SER A 3 13.62 0.95 0.15
CA SER A 3 13.82 0.23 1.40
C SER A 3 12.72 -0.82 1.51
N VAL A 4 13.12 -2.05 1.80
CA VAL A 4 12.18 -3.12 2.13
C VAL A 4 11.38 -2.73 3.38
N MET A 5 10.09 -3.06 3.38
CA MET A 5 9.17 -2.91 4.51
C MET A 5 8.60 -4.29 4.85
N GLU A 6 8.41 -4.57 6.13
CA GLU A 6 7.73 -5.78 6.58
C GLU A 6 6.22 -5.66 6.36
N GLY A 7 5.61 -6.67 5.71
CA GLY A 7 4.16 -6.74 5.51
C GLY A 7 3.56 -7.90 6.29
N ILE A 8 2.64 -7.61 7.22
CA ILE A 8 1.92 -8.63 7.99
C ILE A 8 0.59 -8.97 7.31
N PHE A 9 0.45 -10.19 6.79
CA PHE A 9 -0.75 -10.64 6.07
C PHE A 9 -1.55 -11.62 6.93
N ILE A 10 -2.81 -11.28 7.25
CA ILE A 10 -3.71 -12.15 8.02
C ILE A 10 -5.00 -12.32 7.23
N ARG A 11 -5.15 -13.48 6.57
CA ARG A 11 -6.29 -13.75 5.67
C ARG A 11 -6.54 -12.59 4.69
N ALA A 12 -5.44 -12.06 4.16
CA ALA A 12 -5.43 -10.89 3.30
C ALA A 12 -6.23 -11.11 2.01
N PRO A 13 -6.94 -10.08 1.51
CA PRO A 13 -7.49 -10.11 0.17
C PRO A 13 -6.34 -10.10 -0.86
N ARG A 14 -6.61 -10.64 -2.05
CA ARG A 14 -5.67 -10.59 -3.18
C ARG A 14 -6.13 -9.53 -4.18
N ILE A 15 -5.20 -8.67 -4.61
CA ILE A 15 -5.40 -7.78 -5.74
C ILE A 15 -4.86 -8.50 -6.99
N PRO A 16 -5.73 -8.84 -7.97
CA PRO A 16 -5.27 -9.45 -9.22
C PRO A 16 -4.41 -8.46 -10.01
N ALA A 17 -3.26 -8.91 -10.53
CA ALA A 17 -2.36 -8.06 -11.30
C ALA A 17 -2.99 -7.59 -12.63
N ASP A 18 -3.89 -8.40 -13.20
CA ASP A 18 -4.67 -8.12 -14.41
C ASP A 18 -5.94 -7.28 -14.14
N GLY A 19 -6.23 -6.96 -12.87
CA GLY A 19 -7.44 -6.24 -12.44
C GLY A 19 -7.20 -4.81 -11.95
N VAL A 20 -5.99 -4.26 -12.09
CA VAL A 20 -5.68 -2.90 -11.65
C VAL A 20 -6.22 -1.90 -12.68
N GLY A 21 -7.22 -1.11 -12.28
CA GLY A 21 -7.87 -0.12 -13.14
C GLY A 21 -6.99 1.07 -13.50
N SER A 22 -7.37 1.78 -14.57
CA SER A 22 -6.68 3.01 -14.99
C SER A 22 -6.68 4.06 -13.89
N GLY A 23 -5.52 4.68 -13.63
CA GLY A 23 -5.37 5.71 -12.59
C GLY A 23 -5.09 5.17 -11.18
N VAL A 24 -5.02 3.84 -11.02
CA VAL A 24 -4.47 3.21 -9.82
C VAL A 24 -2.96 3.08 -9.97
N GLU A 25 -2.22 3.61 -9.00
CA GLU A 25 -0.78 3.45 -8.86
C GLU A 25 -0.48 2.26 -7.96
N VAL A 26 0.40 1.36 -8.41
CA VAL A 26 0.93 0.26 -7.59
C VAL A 26 2.20 0.74 -6.90
N LEU A 27 2.13 0.91 -5.58
CA LEU A 27 3.22 1.44 -4.76
C LEU A 27 4.12 0.33 -4.21
N CYS A 28 3.58 -0.87 -4.01
CA CYS A 28 4.33 -2.03 -3.55
C CYS A 28 3.71 -3.31 -4.09
N SER A 29 4.57 -4.26 -4.44
CA SER A 29 4.19 -5.61 -4.88
C SER A 29 4.93 -6.65 -4.06
N TYR A 30 4.27 -7.77 -3.78
CA TYR A 30 4.86 -8.96 -3.15
C TYR A 30 4.49 -10.19 -3.99
N ASP A 31 5.50 -11.00 -4.32
CA ASP A 31 5.35 -12.19 -5.17
C ASP A 31 4.62 -11.92 -6.51
N GLY A 32 4.89 -10.74 -7.10
CA GLY A 32 4.27 -10.32 -8.36
C GLY A 32 2.82 -9.79 -8.25
N PHE A 33 2.26 -9.72 -7.05
CA PHE A 33 0.91 -9.16 -6.81
C PHE A 33 0.97 -7.79 -6.13
N PRO A 34 0.13 -6.83 -6.53
CA PRO A 34 -0.01 -5.57 -5.80
C PRO A 34 -0.46 -5.81 -4.36
N VAL A 35 0.20 -5.16 -3.41
CA VAL A 35 -0.14 -5.22 -1.98
C VAL A 35 -0.32 -3.84 -1.34
N LEU A 36 0.13 -2.78 -2.01
CA LEU A 36 -0.16 -1.39 -1.67
C LEU A 36 -0.48 -0.64 -2.95
N VAL A 37 -1.66 -0.01 -3.00
CA VAL A 37 -2.15 0.73 -4.15
C VAL A 37 -2.70 2.08 -3.73
N ARG A 38 -2.70 3.03 -4.66
CA ARG A 38 -3.26 4.36 -4.48
C ARG A 38 -4.12 4.75 -5.68
N GLN A 39 -5.25 5.40 -5.42
CA GLN A 39 -6.03 6.11 -6.44
C GLN A 39 -6.45 7.45 -5.87
N ASN A 40 -5.92 8.55 -6.42
CA ASN A 40 -6.10 9.90 -5.89
C ASN A 40 -5.71 10.00 -4.40
N ASN A 41 -6.66 10.28 -3.51
CA ASN A 41 -6.50 10.38 -2.07
C ASN A 41 -6.90 9.09 -1.32
N ILE A 42 -7.15 8.00 -2.04
CA ILE A 42 -7.52 6.71 -1.47
C ILE A 42 -6.31 5.79 -1.52
N VAL A 43 -6.00 5.14 -0.40
CA VAL A 43 -4.94 4.14 -0.27
C VAL A 43 -5.56 2.82 0.14
N GLY A 44 -5.16 1.73 -0.54
CA GLY A 44 -5.52 0.37 -0.20
C GLY A 44 -4.28 -0.47 0.10
N ALA A 45 -4.29 -1.16 1.23
CA ALA A 45 -3.23 -2.11 1.61
C ALA A 45 -3.85 -3.51 1.82
N ALA A 46 -3.17 -4.53 1.33
CA ALA A 46 -3.53 -5.94 1.56
C ALA A 46 -2.86 -6.54 2.80
N PHE A 47 -2.09 -5.74 3.54
CA PHE A 47 -1.40 -6.13 4.77
C PHE A 47 -1.77 -5.17 5.89
N HIS A 48 -1.34 -5.53 7.11
CA HIS A 48 -1.56 -4.79 8.35
C HIS A 48 -0.31 -3.97 8.71
N PRO A 49 -0.17 -2.72 8.22
CA PRO A 49 0.99 -1.88 8.57
C PRO A 49 1.04 -1.54 10.07
N GLU A 50 -0.10 -1.55 10.75
CA GLU A 50 -0.25 -1.25 12.18
C GLU A 50 0.31 -2.33 13.10
N LEU A 51 0.52 -3.55 12.58
CA LEU A 51 1.08 -4.67 13.32
C LEU A 51 2.60 -4.78 13.20
N THR A 52 3.23 -3.79 12.56
CA THR A 52 4.68 -3.66 12.46
C THR A 52 5.18 -2.60 13.45
N GLY A 53 6.49 -2.59 13.72
CA GLY A 53 7.14 -1.46 14.42
C GLY A 53 7.45 -0.27 13.51
N ASP A 54 7.11 -0.33 12.22
CA ASP A 54 7.51 0.63 11.20
C ASP A 54 6.36 1.55 10.79
N ASN A 55 6.44 2.81 11.20
CA ASN A 55 5.39 3.80 10.98
C ASN A 55 5.49 4.53 9.64
N ARG A 56 6.46 4.22 8.78
CA ARG A 56 6.73 5.02 7.57
C ARG A 56 5.53 5.09 6.62
N LEU A 57 4.72 4.03 6.52
CA LEU A 57 3.50 4.07 5.71
C LEU A 57 2.44 5.01 6.29
N HIS A 58 2.27 5.01 7.61
CA HIS A 58 1.35 5.92 8.30
C HIS A 58 1.82 7.38 8.18
N GLU A 59 3.11 7.64 8.39
CA GLU A 59 3.70 8.96 8.21
C GLU A 59 3.53 9.48 6.78
N TRP A 60 3.79 8.62 5.79
CA TRP A 60 3.56 8.92 4.38
C TRP A 60 2.08 9.24 4.10
N PHE A 61 1.15 8.44 4.63
CA PHE A 61 -0.28 8.68 4.45
C PHE A 61 -0.70 10.06 5.00
N LEU A 62 -0.30 10.40 6.22
CA LEU A 62 -0.60 11.70 6.82
C LEU A 62 -0.02 12.86 6.00
N ARG A 63 1.24 12.72 5.55
CA ARG A 63 1.95 13.77 4.82
C ARG A 63 1.43 13.95 3.39
N ASP A 64 1.30 12.88 2.63
CA ASP A 64 1.18 12.93 1.16
C ASP A 64 -0.24 12.62 0.66
N ILE A 65 -1.12 12.10 1.53
CA ILE A 65 -2.49 11.76 1.16
C ILE A 65 -3.49 12.71 1.82
N ILE A 66 -3.32 13.01 3.11
CA ILE A 66 -4.24 13.91 3.82
C ILE A 66 -3.94 15.39 3.53
N THR A 67 -2.67 15.77 3.41
CA THR A 67 -2.28 17.20 3.36
C THR A 67 -2.41 17.83 1.96
N THR A 68 -2.84 17.09 0.94
CA THR A 68 -2.93 17.59 -0.45
C THR A 68 -4.24 18.34 -0.75
N TYR A 69 -4.80 19.07 0.22
CA TYR A 69 -6.02 19.90 0.06
C TYR A 69 -5.81 21.34 0.50
#